data_AF-A0A085ZN36-F1
#
_entry.id   AF-A0A085ZN36-F1
#
_cell.length_a   1.000
_cell.length_b   1.000
_cell.length_c   1.000
_cell.angle_alpha   90.00
_cell.angle_beta   90.00
_cell.angle_gamma   90.00
#
_symmetry.space_group_name_H-M   'P 1'
#
loop_
_entity.id
_entity.type
_entity.pdbx_description
1 polymer ?
#
loop_
_entity_poly.entity_id
_entity_poly.type
_entity_poly.pdbx_seq_one_letter_code
_entity_poly.pdbx_strand_id
1 'polypeptide(L)'
;MNNWSIDDLQKTWHLVSKLHEGQKYGGEEEGLQIEYINHIGSVTFEIINALNHSPALNGDLAVKCALLHDTIEDTEISFEKVKVLFGQEVANGVSALTKDTTLKDKSAQMEHSLSRITQQPKEVWSVKMADRICNLYAPPYYWTNEKIIEYHKESLLIYDTLKEGNIYLANRLKEKIENYKLFFK
;
A
#
# COMPACT_ATOMS: atom_id res chain seq x y z
N MET A 1 9.30 -10.71 18.88
CA MET A 1 9.99 -11.40 17.78
C MET A 1 9.01 -11.43 16.61
N ASN A 2 9.45 -11.06 15.41
CA ASN A 2 8.58 -11.07 14.24
C ASN A 2 8.29 -12.54 13.87
N ASN A 3 7.05 -12.98 14.09
CA ASN A 3 6.62 -14.37 13.99
C ASN A 3 6.23 -14.80 12.56
N TRP A 4 6.94 -14.32 11.54
CA TRP A 4 6.70 -14.78 10.17
C TRP A 4 7.69 -15.89 9.77
N SER A 5 7.21 -16.83 8.96
CA SER A 5 8.04 -17.88 8.38
C SER A 5 8.65 -17.39 7.06
N ILE A 6 9.96 -17.55 6.88
CA ILE A 6 10.63 -17.23 5.61
C ILE A 6 10.09 -18.08 4.46
N ASP A 7 9.72 -19.34 4.73
CA ASP A 7 9.14 -20.23 3.74
C ASP A 7 7.74 -19.74 3.32
N ASP A 8 6.95 -19.24 4.27
CA ASP A 8 5.63 -18.68 3.96
C ASP A 8 5.75 -17.35 3.21
N LEU A 9 6.76 -16.53 3.55
CA LEU A 9 7.08 -15.33 2.81
C LEU A 9 7.43 -15.65 1.35
N GLN A 10 8.31 -16.62 1.12
CA GLN A 10 8.72 -17.03 -0.23
C GLN A 10 7.54 -17.62 -1.03
N LYS A 11 6.69 -18.43 -0.41
CA LYS A 11 5.46 -18.95 -1.05
C LYS A 11 4.51 -17.82 -1.43
N THR A 12 4.32 -16.85 -0.53
CA THR A 12 3.44 -15.70 -0.76
C THR A 12 4.02 -14.81 -1.86
N TRP A 13 5.33 -14.53 -1.82
CA TRP A 13 6.03 -13.79 -2.88
C TRP A 13 5.86 -14.45 -4.25
N HIS A 14 6.02 -15.77 -4.33
CA HIS A 14 5.82 -16.52 -5.56
C HIS A 14 4.36 -16.45 -6.07
N LEU A 15 3.39 -16.52 -5.17
CA LEU A 15 1.98 -16.35 -5.52
C LEU A 15 1.73 -14.95 -6.11
N VAL A 16 2.13 -13.88 -5.41
CA VAL A 16 1.85 -12.50 -5.87
C VAL A 16 2.63 -12.14 -7.13
N SER A 17 3.83 -12.72 -7.31
CA SER A 17 4.58 -12.59 -8.57
C SER A 17 3.83 -13.15 -9.76
N LYS A 18 3.09 -14.26 -9.58
CA LYS A 18 2.26 -14.85 -10.62
C LYS A 18 0.97 -14.07 -10.86
N LEU A 19 0.32 -13.62 -9.80
CA LEU A 19 -0.93 -12.85 -9.89
C LEU A 19 -0.72 -11.53 -10.64
N HIS A 20 0.41 -10.86 -10.41
CA HIS A 20 0.76 -9.61 -11.08
C HIS A 20 1.59 -9.81 -12.37
N GLU A 21 1.63 -11.04 -12.92
CA GLU A 21 2.41 -11.31 -14.14
C GLU A 21 1.91 -10.46 -15.32
N GLY A 22 2.83 -9.71 -15.92
CA GLY A 22 2.54 -8.82 -17.05
C GLY A 22 1.92 -7.46 -16.65
N GLN A 23 1.58 -7.23 -15.38
CA GLN A 23 1.16 -5.92 -14.90
C GLN A 23 2.37 -4.99 -14.79
N LYS A 24 2.23 -3.77 -15.32
CA LYS A 24 3.28 -2.75 -15.30
C LYS A 24 2.75 -1.38 -14.94
N TYR A 25 3.62 -0.50 -14.49
CA TYR A 25 3.32 0.90 -14.26
C TYR A 25 4.39 1.81 -14.89
N GLY A 26 3.98 3.04 -15.21
CA GLY A 26 4.87 4.07 -15.79
C GLY A 26 5.60 4.89 -14.72
N GLY A 27 6.47 5.80 -15.17
CA GLY A 27 7.20 6.72 -14.28
C GLY A 27 7.45 8.08 -14.91
N GLU A 28 8.45 8.76 -14.37
CA GLU A 28 8.86 10.12 -14.79
C GLU A 28 9.34 10.21 -16.24
N GLU A 29 9.82 9.09 -16.80
CA GLU A 29 10.29 9.01 -18.17
C GLU A 29 9.20 8.47 -19.12
N GLU A 30 9.08 9.10 -20.28
CA GLU A 30 8.20 8.61 -21.34
C GLU A 30 8.64 7.23 -21.84
N GLY A 31 7.70 6.29 -21.96
CA GLY A 31 7.97 4.92 -22.39
C GLY A 31 8.52 3.99 -21.30
N LEU A 32 8.84 4.49 -20.10
CA LEU A 32 9.25 3.64 -18.98
C LEU A 32 8.12 2.71 -18.56
N GLN A 33 8.44 1.42 -18.38
CA GLN A 33 7.53 0.38 -17.93
C GLN A 33 8.22 -0.48 -16.88
N ILE A 34 7.77 -0.40 -15.63
CA ILE A 34 8.31 -1.17 -14.51
C ILE A 34 7.31 -2.29 -14.16
N GLU A 35 7.82 -3.51 -13.97
CA GLU A 35 6.99 -4.64 -13.53
C GLU A 35 6.37 -4.36 -12.15
N TYR A 36 5.07 -4.61 -12.00
CA TYR A 36 4.31 -4.22 -10.80
C TYR A 36 4.81 -4.89 -9.52
N ILE A 37 5.43 -6.06 -9.64
CA ILE A 37 6.09 -6.74 -8.51
C ILE A 37 7.15 -5.86 -7.80
N ASN A 38 7.72 -4.87 -8.51
CA ASN A 38 8.61 -3.88 -7.90
C ASN A 38 7.89 -3.01 -6.85
N HIS A 39 6.65 -2.59 -7.11
CA HIS A 39 5.83 -1.85 -6.15
C HIS A 39 5.52 -2.71 -4.92
N ILE A 40 5.04 -3.94 -5.13
CA ILE A 40 4.75 -4.89 -4.04
C ILE A 40 5.99 -5.12 -3.16
N GLY A 41 7.16 -5.31 -3.77
CA GLY A 41 8.44 -5.42 -3.08
C GLY A 41 8.77 -4.16 -2.27
N SER A 42 8.62 -2.98 -2.87
CA SER A 42 8.92 -1.70 -2.23
C SER A 42 8.07 -1.46 -0.97
N VAL A 43 6.76 -1.72 -1.06
CA VAL A 43 5.84 -1.61 0.10
C VAL A 43 6.20 -2.63 1.17
N THR A 44 6.54 -3.85 0.77
CA THR A 44 6.97 -4.90 1.72
C THR A 44 8.27 -4.52 2.44
N PHE A 45 9.24 -3.90 1.75
CA PHE A 45 10.49 -3.44 2.36
C PHE A 45 10.27 -2.31 3.36
N GLU A 46 9.39 -1.35 3.05
CA GLU A 46 8.98 -0.30 3.99
C GLU A 46 8.39 -0.90 5.27
N ILE A 47 7.53 -1.92 5.14
CA ILE A 47 6.90 -2.59 6.29
C ILE A 47 7.91 -3.38 7.12
N ILE A 48 8.78 -4.17 6.48
CA ILE A 48 9.84 -4.91 7.19
C ILE A 48 10.72 -3.94 7.99
N ASN A 49 11.10 -2.82 7.39
CA ASN A 49 11.90 -1.82 8.06
C ASN A 49 11.13 -1.10 9.20
N ALA A 50 9.85 -0.77 8.99
CA ALA A 50 9.01 -0.15 10.01
C ALA A 50 8.84 -1.04 11.25
N LEU A 51 8.82 -2.36 11.08
CA LEU A 51 8.67 -3.31 12.19
C LEU A 51 9.88 -3.34 13.13
N ASN A 52 11.08 -2.96 12.66
CA ASN A 52 12.24 -2.75 13.54
C ASN A 52 12.02 -1.57 14.52
N HIS A 53 11.13 -0.65 14.18
CA HIS A 53 10.78 0.54 14.97
C HIS A 53 9.44 0.38 15.71
N SER A 54 8.75 -0.76 15.53
CA SER A 54 7.41 -1.00 16.08
C SER A 54 7.23 -2.46 16.50
N PRO A 55 8.02 -2.95 17.48
CA PRO A 55 8.08 -4.37 17.84
C PRO A 55 6.80 -4.93 18.49
N ALA A 56 5.85 -4.05 18.84
CA ALA A 56 4.54 -4.44 19.38
C ALA A 56 3.54 -4.84 18.29
N LEU A 57 3.80 -4.49 17.02
CA LEU A 57 2.92 -4.86 15.92
C LEU A 57 3.10 -6.34 15.55
N ASN A 58 2.01 -6.96 15.11
CA ASN A 58 2.01 -8.28 14.53
C ASN A 58 2.67 -8.24 13.13
N GLY A 59 3.97 -8.54 13.09
CA GLY A 59 4.72 -8.56 11.85
C GLY A 59 4.11 -9.47 10.78
N ASP A 60 3.66 -10.68 11.15
CA ASP A 60 3.13 -11.65 10.20
C ASP A 60 1.91 -11.11 9.44
N LEU A 61 0.97 -10.48 10.15
CA LEU A 61 -0.17 -9.80 9.55
C LEU A 61 0.29 -8.64 8.64
N ALA A 62 1.18 -7.77 9.13
CA ALA A 62 1.63 -6.60 8.39
C ALA A 62 2.30 -6.96 7.06
N VAL A 63 3.22 -7.94 7.06
CA VAL A 63 3.93 -8.33 5.83
C VAL A 63 3.05 -9.11 4.87
N LYS A 64 2.17 -10.00 5.34
CA LYS A 64 1.20 -10.67 4.45
C LYS A 64 0.26 -9.66 3.79
N CYS A 65 -0.26 -8.70 4.56
CA CYS A 65 -1.06 -7.61 4.00
C CYS A 65 -0.25 -6.76 3.00
N ALA A 66 1.01 -6.43 3.28
CA ALA A 66 1.87 -5.69 2.36
C ALA A 66 2.08 -6.42 1.03
N LEU A 67 2.32 -7.73 1.07
CA LEU A 67 2.49 -8.55 -0.13
C LEU A 67 1.20 -8.64 -0.96
N LEU A 68 0.05 -8.68 -0.29
CA LEU A 68 -1.24 -8.96 -0.93
C LEU A 68 -2.07 -7.69 -1.22
N HIS A 69 -1.63 -6.50 -0.82
CA HIS A 69 -2.51 -5.32 -0.70
C HIS A 69 -3.29 -4.96 -1.98
N ASP A 70 -2.68 -5.12 -3.15
CA ASP A 70 -3.31 -4.83 -4.44
C ASP A 70 -3.89 -6.07 -5.15
N THR A 71 -3.74 -7.26 -4.56
CA THR A 71 -4.12 -8.49 -5.26
C THR A 71 -5.62 -8.62 -5.50
N ILE A 72 -6.47 -8.25 -4.54
CA ILE A 72 -7.93 -8.27 -4.74
C ILE A 72 -8.38 -7.15 -5.70
N GLU A 73 -7.65 -6.04 -5.78
CA GLU A 73 -7.98 -4.91 -6.66
C GLU A 73 -7.61 -5.19 -8.12
N ASP A 74 -6.40 -5.70 -8.34
CA ASP A 74 -5.74 -5.70 -9.65
C ASP A 74 -5.62 -7.08 -10.29
N THR A 75 -6.02 -8.15 -9.59
CA THR A 75 -5.82 -9.53 -10.05
C THR A 75 -7.10 -10.37 -9.86
N GLU A 76 -7.09 -11.61 -10.34
CA GLU A 76 -8.23 -12.52 -10.26
C GLU A 76 -8.44 -13.16 -8.87
N ILE A 77 -7.55 -12.93 -7.90
CA ILE A 77 -7.71 -13.54 -6.58
C ILE A 77 -8.89 -12.92 -5.81
N SER A 78 -9.78 -13.76 -5.29
CA SER A 78 -10.93 -13.32 -4.51
C SER A 78 -10.63 -13.23 -3.02
N PHE A 79 -11.42 -12.41 -2.31
CA PHE A 79 -11.42 -12.36 -0.84
C PHE A 79 -11.50 -13.75 -0.19
N GLU A 80 -12.42 -14.61 -0.67
CA GLU A 80 -12.58 -15.96 -0.14
C GLU A 80 -11.33 -16.81 -0.36
N LYS A 81 -10.64 -16.64 -1.50
CA LYS A 81 -9.39 -17.33 -1.75
C LYS A 81 -8.27 -16.85 -0.81
N VAL A 82 -8.16 -15.54 -0.58
CA VAL A 82 -7.20 -14.98 0.40
C VAL A 82 -7.51 -15.51 1.80
N LYS A 83 -8.78 -15.54 2.20
CA LYS A 83 -9.21 -16.07 3.51
C LYS A 83 -8.85 -17.54 3.70
N VAL A 84 -9.04 -18.38 2.68
CA VAL A 84 -8.69 -19.80 2.74
C VAL A 84 -7.17 -20.00 2.85
N LEU A 85 -6.38 -19.18 2.17
CA LEU A 85 -4.91 -19.33 2.14
C LEU A 85 -4.21 -18.70 3.35
N PHE A 86 -4.69 -17.56 3.84
CA PHE A 86 -3.99 -16.71 4.80
C PHE A 86 -4.78 -16.41 6.08
N GLY A 87 -6.04 -16.84 6.15
CA GLY A 87 -6.93 -16.60 7.29
C GLY A 87 -7.74 -15.32 7.19
N GLN A 88 -8.71 -15.21 8.09
CA GLN A 88 -9.72 -14.14 8.09
C GLN A 88 -9.10 -12.75 8.32
N GLU A 89 -8.12 -12.63 9.20
CA GLU A 89 -7.51 -11.33 9.54
C GLU A 89 -6.77 -10.72 8.35
N VAL A 90 -5.97 -11.53 7.63
CA VAL A 90 -5.27 -11.10 6.41
C VAL A 90 -6.28 -10.74 5.33
N ALA A 91 -7.31 -11.56 5.10
CA ALA A 91 -8.33 -11.26 4.10
C ALA A 91 -9.08 -9.95 4.39
N ASN A 92 -9.42 -9.69 5.66
CA ASN A 92 -10.05 -8.42 6.07
C ASN A 92 -9.11 -7.23 5.84
N GLY A 93 -7.83 -7.37 6.19
CA GLY A 93 -6.82 -6.33 5.98
C GLY A 93 -6.64 -6.00 4.50
N VAL A 94 -6.46 -7.02 3.65
CA VAL A 94 -6.31 -6.83 2.19
C VAL A 94 -7.58 -6.22 1.60
N SER A 95 -8.76 -6.72 1.96
CA SER A 95 -10.04 -6.16 1.50
C SER A 95 -10.21 -4.69 1.88
N ALA A 96 -9.80 -4.29 3.10
CA ALA A 96 -9.85 -2.90 3.54
C ALA A 96 -8.89 -1.99 2.73
N LEU A 97 -7.78 -2.54 2.23
CA LEU A 97 -6.79 -1.83 1.40
C LEU A 97 -7.23 -1.68 -0.06
N THR A 98 -8.09 -2.58 -0.56
CA THR A 98 -8.67 -2.54 -1.91
C THR A 98 -9.73 -1.45 -2.07
N LYS A 99 -9.64 -0.61 -3.09
CA LYS A 99 -10.61 0.46 -3.36
C LYS A 99 -11.95 -0.09 -3.88
N ASP A 100 -13.04 0.56 -3.48
CA ASP A 100 -14.35 0.30 -4.06
C ASP A 100 -14.53 1.12 -5.35
N THR A 101 -14.35 0.46 -6.49
CA THR A 101 -14.44 1.10 -7.81
C THR A 101 -15.88 1.40 -8.25
N THR A 102 -16.90 0.98 -7.48
CA THR A 102 -18.31 1.32 -7.77
C THR A 102 -18.65 2.77 -7.43
N LEU A 103 -17.88 3.38 -6.53
CA LEU A 103 -17.98 4.81 -6.22
C LEU A 103 -17.34 5.62 -7.36
N LYS A 104 -18.09 6.57 -7.95
CA LYS A 104 -17.61 7.34 -9.12
C LYS A 104 -16.56 8.41 -8.77
N ASP A 105 -16.55 8.89 -7.53
CA ASP A 105 -15.68 9.97 -7.09
C ASP A 105 -14.43 9.44 -6.36
N LYS A 106 -13.24 9.90 -6.78
CA LYS A 106 -11.96 9.43 -6.21
C LYS A 106 -11.79 9.84 -4.75
N SER A 107 -12.29 11.02 -4.36
CA SER A 107 -12.24 11.46 -2.95
C SER A 107 -13.11 10.56 -2.09
N ALA A 108 -14.33 10.27 -2.53
CA ALA A 108 -15.23 9.34 -1.85
C ALA A 108 -14.66 7.92 -1.75
N GLN A 109 -13.97 7.43 -2.80
CA GLN A 109 -13.25 6.15 -2.75
C GLN A 109 -12.18 6.15 -1.65
N MET A 110 -11.40 7.22 -1.53
CA MET A 110 -10.35 7.33 -0.52
C MET A 110 -10.94 7.41 0.89
N GLU A 111 -11.95 8.26 1.12
CA GLU A 111 -12.63 8.37 2.41
C GLU A 111 -13.26 7.04 2.84
N HIS A 112 -13.95 6.36 1.92
CA HIS A 112 -14.51 5.03 2.19
C HIS A 112 -13.42 4.01 2.53
N SER A 113 -12.30 4.00 1.80
CA SER A 113 -11.17 3.12 2.08
C SER A 113 -10.58 3.38 3.47
N LEU A 114 -10.34 4.66 3.80
CA LEU A 114 -9.84 5.06 5.12
C LEU A 114 -10.80 4.68 6.26
N SER A 115 -12.11 4.80 6.04
CA SER A 115 -13.11 4.38 7.03
C SER A 115 -13.07 2.87 7.33
N ARG A 116 -12.72 2.04 6.35
CA ARG A 116 -12.57 0.58 6.53
C ARG A 116 -11.21 0.24 7.13
N ILE A 117 -10.14 0.89 6.66
CA ILE A 117 -8.78 0.71 7.20
C ILE A 117 -8.75 1.06 8.69
N THR A 118 -9.43 2.14 9.11
CA THR A 118 -9.46 2.55 10.53
C THR A 118 -10.20 1.58 11.45
N GLN A 119 -10.92 0.60 10.91
CA GLN A 119 -11.53 -0.49 11.67
C GLN A 119 -10.63 -1.74 11.76
N GLN A 120 -9.49 -1.75 11.05
CA GLN A 120 -8.53 -2.83 11.06
C GLN A 120 -7.41 -2.61 12.10
N PRO A 121 -6.63 -3.65 12.44
CA PRO A 121 -5.41 -3.51 13.24
C PRO A 121 -4.41 -2.51 12.63
N LYS A 122 -3.55 -1.92 13.47
CA LYS A 122 -2.61 -0.86 13.08
C LYS A 122 -1.57 -1.30 12.02
N GLU A 123 -1.36 -2.60 11.90
CA GLU A 123 -0.60 -3.25 10.84
C GLU A 123 -1.15 -2.87 9.46
N VAL A 124 -2.48 -2.88 9.28
CA VAL A 124 -3.12 -2.55 8.00
C VAL A 124 -3.01 -1.04 7.71
N TRP A 125 -3.08 -0.21 8.75
CA TRP A 125 -2.86 1.24 8.63
C TRP A 125 -1.42 1.51 8.18
N SER A 126 -0.47 0.76 8.75
CA SER A 126 0.95 0.82 8.39
C SER A 126 1.14 0.48 6.92
N VAL A 127 0.49 -0.58 6.42
CA VAL A 127 0.54 -0.95 4.99
C VAL A 127 0.02 0.17 4.11
N LYS A 128 -1.09 0.84 4.47
CA LYS A 128 -1.58 1.96 3.66
C LYS A 128 -0.64 3.16 3.63
N MET A 129 0.00 3.47 4.76
CA MET A 129 1.02 4.52 4.81
C MET A 129 2.26 4.15 3.99
N ALA A 130 2.71 2.89 4.07
CA ALA A 130 3.84 2.39 3.26
C ALA A 130 3.53 2.43 1.76
N ASP A 131 2.34 2.00 1.35
CA ASP A 131 1.84 2.13 -0.02
C ASP A 131 1.91 3.59 -0.50
N ARG A 132 1.41 4.55 0.30
CA ARG A 132 1.51 5.96 -0.07
C ARG A 132 2.94 6.49 -0.09
N ILE A 133 3.82 6.05 0.82
CA ILE A 133 5.24 6.41 0.82
C ILE A 133 5.90 5.96 -0.50
N CYS A 134 5.64 4.73 -0.95
CA CYS A 134 6.18 4.18 -2.18
C CYS A 134 5.66 4.89 -3.42
N ASN A 135 4.42 5.38 -3.39
CA ASN A 135 3.82 6.13 -4.49
C ASN A 135 4.20 7.62 -4.54
N LEU A 136 4.75 8.18 -3.46
CA LEU A 136 5.26 9.56 -3.42
C LEU A 136 6.73 9.64 -3.91
N TYR A 137 6.97 9.09 -5.09
CA TYR A 137 8.21 9.28 -5.86
C TYR A 137 7.98 10.34 -6.96
N ALA A 138 8.79 10.37 -8.01
CA ALA A 138 8.52 11.26 -9.13
C ALA A 138 7.18 10.92 -9.81
N PRO A 139 6.28 11.89 -10.04
CA PRO A 139 5.01 11.64 -10.70
C PRO A 139 5.22 11.14 -12.13
N PRO A 140 4.28 10.34 -12.67
CA PRO A 140 4.34 9.94 -14.07
C PRO A 140 4.41 11.14 -15.02
N TYR A 141 5.19 11.03 -16.11
CA TYR A 141 5.45 12.12 -17.06
C TYR A 141 4.18 12.76 -17.63
N TYR A 142 3.10 11.98 -17.73
CA TYR A 142 1.81 12.38 -18.28
C TYR A 142 0.86 13.03 -17.25
N TRP A 143 1.27 13.21 -16.00
CA TRP A 143 0.43 13.87 -15.00
C TRP A 143 0.41 15.39 -15.18
N THR A 144 -0.79 15.97 -15.12
CA THR A 144 -0.96 17.42 -15.05
C THR A 144 -0.59 17.93 -13.66
N ASN A 145 -0.33 19.24 -13.54
CA ASN A 145 -0.04 19.87 -12.25
C ASN A 145 -1.20 19.70 -11.27
N GLU A 146 -2.44 19.79 -11.76
CA GLU A 146 -3.66 19.59 -10.98
C GLU A 146 -3.68 18.18 -10.39
N LYS A 147 -3.33 17.16 -11.19
CA LYS A 147 -3.27 15.78 -10.72
C LYS A 147 -2.21 15.56 -9.64
N ILE A 148 -1.04 16.18 -9.79
CA ILE A 148 0.04 16.15 -8.80
C ILE A 148 -0.43 16.79 -7.48
N ILE A 149 -1.06 17.97 -7.54
CA ILE A 149 -1.60 18.67 -6.37
C ILE A 149 -2.72 17.87 -5.68
N GLU A 150 -3.63 17.27 -6.45
CA GLU A 150 -4.66 16.37 -5.91
C GLU A 150 -4.04 15.17 -5.18
N TYR A 151 -3.03 14.54 -5.80
CA TYR A 151 -2.37 13.37 -5.21
C TYR A 151 -1.66 13.74 -3.90
N HIS A 152 -1.03 14.93 -3.84
CA HIS A 152 -0.47 15.46 -2.61
C HIS A 152 -1.54 15.71 -1.53
N LYS A 153 -2.68 16.33 -1.88
CA LYS A 153 -3.80 16.56 -0.93
C LYS A 153 -4.36 15.25 -0.38
N GLU A 154 -4.54 14.25 -1.23
CA GLU A 154 -4.98 12.92 -0.83
C GLU A 154 -3.96 12.25 0.12
N SER A 155 -2.67 12.50 -0.10
CA SER A 155 -1.60 11.98 0.77
C SER A 155 -1.63 12.61 2.16
N LEU A 156 -1.94 13.91 2.26
CA LEU A 156 -2.17 14.58 3.55
C LEU A 156 -3.36 13.96 4.29
N LEU A 157 -4.46 13.68 3.59
CA LEU A 157 -5.63 13.02 4.18
C LEU A 157 -5.27 11.63 4.76
N ILE A 158 -4.49 10.83 4.02
CA ILE A 158 -3.98 9.53 4.50
C ILE A 158 -3.13 9.72 5.76
N TYR A 159 -2.18 10.66 5.73
CA TYR A 159 -1.32 10.96 6.88
C TYR A 159 -2.15 11.35 8.10
N ASP A 160 -3.06 12.32 7.97
CA ASP A 160 -3.84 12.82 9.10
C ASP A 160 -4.74 11.76 9.71
N THR A 161 -5.26 10.85 8.89
CA THR A 161 -6.13 9.76 9.35
C THR A 161 -5.35 8.63 10.01
N LEU A 162 -4.15 8.30 9.49
CA LEU A 162 -3.45 7.06 9.85
C LEU A 162 -2.19 7.23 10.70
N LYS A 163 -1.71 8.47 10.93
CA LYS A 163 -0.44 8.75 11.63
C LYS A 163 -0.27 8.07 13.00
N GLU A 164 -1.36 7.87 13.74
CA GLU A 164 -1.35 7.18 15.04
C GLU A 164 -1.17 5.66 14.93
N GLY A 165 -1.19 5.09 13.71
CA GLY A 165 -1.00 3.66 13.50
C GLY A 165 0.46 3.21 13.56
N ASN A 166 1.39 4.07 13.15
CA ASN A 166 2.82 3.80 13.20
C ASN A 166 3.61 5.10 13.11
N ILE A 167 4.23 5.52 14.22
CA ILE A 167 4.93 6.81 14.32
C ILE A 167 6.10 6.89 13.33
N TYR A 168 6.82 5.79 13.11
CA TYR A 168 7.95 5.75 12.17
C TYR A 168 7.47 6.04 10.73
N LEU A 169 6.46 5.29 10.27
CA LEU A 169 5.89 5.47 8.93
C LEU A 169 5.20 6.83 8.80
N ALA A 170 4.55 7.33 9.85
CA ALA A 170 3.93 8.65 9.85
C ALA A 170 4.96 9.75 9.57
N ASN A 171 6.10 9.73 10.27
CA ASN A 171 7.18 10.70 10.06
C ASN A 171 7.76 10.61 8.65
N ARG A 172 7.98 9.38 8.15
CA ARG A 172 8.49 9.13 6.81
C ARG A 172 7.51 9.59 5.71
N LEU A 173 6.21 9.32 5.90
CA LEU A 173 5.16 9.77 4.99
C LEU A 173 5.08 11.30 4.98
N LYS A 174 5.16 11.95 6.14
CA LYS A 174 5.19 13.41 6.24
C LYS A 174 6.36 14.00 5.45
N GLU A 175 7.56 13.44 5.60
CA GLU A 175 8.75 13.87 4.86
C GLU A 175 8.54 13.72 3.33
N LYS A 176 8.01 12.57 2.90
CA LYS A 176 7.70 12.32 1.48
C LYS A 176 6.68 13.31 0.93
N ILE A 177 5.61 13.61 1.69
CA ILE A 177 4.59 14.59 1.30
C ILE A 177 5.22 15.98 1.13
N GLU A 178 6.05 16.42 2.08
CA GLU A 178 6.72 17.72 1.99
C GLU A 178 7.66 17.80 0.78
N ASN A 179 8.45 16.76 0.54
CA ASN A 179 9.36 16.70 -0.62
C ASN A 179 8.60 16.62 -1.96
N TYR A 180 7.40 16.03 -1.98
CA TYR A 180 6.61 15.92 -3.20
C TYR A 180 6.16 17.27 -3.77
N LYS A 181 6.17 18.35 -2.96
CA LYS A 181 5.91 19.72 -3.41
C LYS A 181 6.93 20.23 -4.42
N LEU A 182 8.12 19.62 -4.49
CA LEU A 182 9.14 19.94 -5.50
C LEU A 182 8.66 19.69 -6.94
N PHE A 183 7.62 18.87 -7.13
CA PHE A 183 7.02 18.60 -8.44
C PHE A 183 5.88 19.55 -8.82
N PHE A 184 5.54 20.51 -7.98
CA PHE A 184 4.50 21.50 -8.29
C PHE A 184 5.04 22.49 -9.33
N LYS A 185 4.24 22.76 -10.36
CA LYS A 185 4.55 23.68 -11.46
C LYS A 185 3.78 24.98 -11.32
#